data_AF-A0A7X4FE21-F1
#
_entry.id   AF-A0A7X4FE21-F1
#
_cell.length_a   1.000
_cell.length_b   1.000
_cell.length_c   1.000
_cell.angle_alpha   90.00
_cell.angle_beta   90.00
_cell.angle_gamma   90.00
#
_symmetry.space_group_name_H-M   'P 1'
#
loop_
_entity.id
_entity.type
_entity.pdbx_description
1 polymer ?
#
loop_
_entity_poly.entity_id
_entity_poly.type
_entity_poly.pdbx_seq_one_letter_code
_entity_poly.pdbx_strand_id
1 'polypeptide(L)'
;MVPETETTRDVSPIKAPIAFHPRGTSELRPFIEGLCDLIDFVGQNETHIPVSLTEIEYQELAARLDDLLNLVNGEENHSLAPLLHFVGTLIIIYEDEHLPKLTDI
;
A
#
# COMPACT_ATOMS: atom_id res chain seq x y z
N MET A 1 -18.15 -46.43 29.92
CA MET A 1 -18.80 -45.11 30.13
C MET A 1 -17.67 -44.09 30.13
N VAL A 2 -17.54 -43.34 29.03
CA VAL A 2 -16.52 -42.29 28.86
C VAL A 2 -17.24 -40.95 29.00
N PRO A 3 -16.60 -39.95 29.63
CA PRO A 3 -16.53 -38.67 28.94
C PRO A 3 -15.10 -38.11 28.98
N GLU A 4 -14.51 -37.85 27.82
CA GLU A 4 -14.50 -36.58 27.06
C GLU A 4 -13.20 -35.82 27.35
N THR A 5 -12.23 -36.02 26.45
CA THR A 5 -11.00 -35.24 26.38
C THR A 5 -11.32 -33.87 25.80
N GLU A 6 -11.31 -32.85 26.64
CA GLU A 6 -11.41 -31.45 26.22
C GLU A 6 -10.12 -31.09 25.45
N THR A 7 -10.20 -31.11 24.13
CA THR A 7 -9.16 -30.59 23.23
C THR A 7 -9.16 -29.07 23.34
N THR A 8 -8.28 -28.54 24.18
CA THR A 8 -7.90 -27.13 24.20
C THR A 8 -7.25 -26.79 22.87
N ARG A 9 -7.99 -26.08 22.02
CA ARG A 9 -7.45 -25.44 20.82
C ARG A 9 -6.46 -24.38 21.28
N ASP A 10 -5.20 -24.58 20.93
CA ASP A 10 -4.17 -23.55 20.96
C ASP A 10 -4.55 -22.46 19.95
N VAL A 11 -5.32 -21.48 20.41
CA VAL A 11 -5.54 -20.25 19.65
C VAL A 11 -4.45 -19.30 20.10
N SER A 12 -3.30 -19.38 19.41
CA SER A 12 -2.24 -18.38 19.52
C SER A 12 -2.86 -16.97 19.48
N PRO A 13 -2.54 -16.08 20.44
CA PRO A 13 -3.14 -14.76 20.47
C PRO A 13 -2.78 -14.02 19.20
N ILE A 14 -3.81 -13.56 18.47
CA ILE A 14 -3.67 -12.63 17.36
C ILE A 14 -2.76 -11.50 17.84
N LYS A 15 -1.59 -11.37 17.19
CA LYS A 15 -0.62 -10.32 17.44
C LYS A 15 -1.38 -9.00 17.46
N ALA A 16 -1.31 -8.28 18.60
CA ALA A 16 -2.03 -7.04 18.81
C ALA A 16 -1.91 -6.12 17.59
N PRO A 17 -2.96 -5.33 17.24
CA PRO A 17 -2.85 -4.31 16.21
C PRO A 17 -1.59 -3.50 16.47
N ILE A 18 -0.75 -3.34 15.45
CA ILE A 18 0.48 -2.55 15.56
C ILE A 18 0.05 -1.17 16.06
N ALA A 19 0.40 -0.86 17.31
CA ALA A 19 0.07 0.42 17.91
C ALA A 19 0.77 1.51 17.11
N PHE A 20 0.00 2.30 16.37
CA PHE A 20 0.50 3.45 15.65
C PHE A 20 0.98 4.46 16.70
N HIS A 21 2.30 4.53 16.89
CA HIS A 21 2.91 5.56 17.71
C HIS A 21 3.15 6.75 16.80
N PRO A 22 2.40 7.87 16.95
CA PRO A 22 2.68 9.08 16.21
C PRO A 22 4.08 9.57 16.62
N ARG A 23 5.09 9.24 15.81
CA ARG A 23 6.44 9.79 15.89
C ARG A 23 6.41 11.21 15.33
N GLY A 24 7.23 12.10 15.90
CA GLY A 24 7.27 13.51 15.49
C GLY A 24 7.51 13.66 13.98
N THR A 25 6.87 14.67 13.36
CA THR A 25 6.88 14.91 11.91
C THR A 25 8.28 15.07 11.31
N SER A 26 9.26 15.51 12.09
CA SER A 26 10.65 15.67 11.65
C SER A 26 11.35 14.35 11.34
N GLU A 27 10.94 13.23 11.96
CA GLU A 27 11.59 11.92 11.75
C GLU A 27 11.01 11.17 10.54
N LEU A 28 9.79 11.53 10.11
CA LEU A 28 9.18 10.99 8.90
C LEU A 28 9.64 11.73 7.63
N ARG A 29 10.26 12.89 7.79
CA ARG A 29 10.75 13.72 6.69
C ARG A 29 11.69 12.97 5.71
N PRO A 30 12.75 12.27 6.14
CA PRO A 30 13.61 11.54 5.20
C PRO A 30 12.87 10.40 4.48
N PHE A 31 11.87 9.80 5.11
CA PHE A 31 11.03 8.80 4.46
C PHE A 31 10.12 9.42 3.40
N ILE A 32 9.51 10.57 3.70
CA ILE A 32 8.70 11.34 2.74
C ILE A 32 9.55 11.80 1.56
N GLU A 33 10.74 12.35 1.82
CA GLU A 33 11.68 12.76 0.77
C GLU A 33 12.06 11.58 -0.13
N GLY A 34 12.38 10.42 0.46
CA GLY A 34 12.66 9.20 -0.32
C GLY A 34 11.48 8.69 -1.15
N LEU A 35 10.24 8.82 -0.66
CA LEU A 35 9.04 8.50 -1.46
C LEU A 35 8.87 9.47 -2.63
N CYS A 36 9.10 10.77 -2.42
CA CYS A 36 9.07 11.76 -3.50
C CYS A 36 10.13 11.46 -4.56
N ASP A 37 11.37 11.18 -4.15
CA ASP A 37 12.45 10.81 -5.07
C ASP A 37 12.09 9.56 -5.88
N LEU A 38 11.42 8.59 -5.25
CA LEU A 38 10.99 7.36 -5.91
C LEU A 38 9.84 7.61 -6.89
N ILE A 39 8.89 8.49 -6.54
CA ILE A 39 7.84 8.95 -7.46
C ILE A 39 8.47 9.63 -8.67
N ASP A 40 9.41 10.56 -8.47
CA ASP A 40 10.08 11.27 -9.56
C ASP A 40 10.87 10.31 -10.44
N PHE A 41 11.58 9.35 -9.84
CA PHE A 41 12.31 8.31 -10.57
C PHE A 41 11.38 7.42 -11.39
N VAL A 42 10.27 6.98 -10.81
CA VAL A 42 9.27 6.16 -11.49
C VAL A 42 8.61 6.94 -12.62
N GLY A 43 8.26 8.21 -12.40
CA GLY A 43 7.65 9.08 -13.39
C GLY A 43 8.58 9.46 -14.55
N GLN A 44 9.89 9.53 -14.32
CA GLN A 44 10.86 9.83 -15.38
C GLN A 44 11.28 8.61 -16.23
N ASN A 45 11.01 7.39 -15.77
CA ASN A 45 11.38 6.16 -16.48
C ASN A 45 10.14 5.50 -17.12
N GLU A 46 9.58 6.13 -18.15
CA GLU A 46 8.41 5.65 -18.94
C GLU A 46 8.59 4.23 -19.52
N THR A 47 9.81 3.69 -19.56
CA THR A 47 10.11 2.43 -20.25
C THR A 47 10.70 1.34 -19.35
N HIS A 48 10.97 1.60 -18.07
CA HIS A 48 11.59 0.60 -17.19
C HIS A 48 11.32 0.93 -15.71
N ILE A 49 10.11 0.64 -15.25
CA ILE A 49 9.90 0.47 -13.81
C ILE A 49 10.55 -0.87 -13.42
N PRO A 50 11.52 -0.89 -12.48
CA PRO A 50 12.22 -2.12 -12.10
C PRO A 50 11.37 -3.09 -11.27
N VAL A 51 10.09 -2.78 -11.07
CA VAL A 51 9.14 -3.54 -10.28
C VAL A 51 8.03 -4.05 -11.20
N SER A 52 8.12 -5.32 -11.58
CA SER A 52 7.00 -6.05 -12.18
C SER A 52 6.07 -6.52 -11.07
N LEU A 53 4.87 -5.96 -10.99
CA LEU A 53 3.87 -6.38 -10.02
C LEU A 53 3.15 -7.63 -10.51
N THR A 54 2.92 -8.59 -9.61
CA THR A 54 1.98 -9.68 -9.85
C THR A 54 0.54 -9.21 -9.65
N GLU A 55 -0.44 -9.95 -10.18
CA GLU A 55 -1.86 -9.64 -9.98
C GLU A 55 -2.25 -9.61 -8.49
N ILE A 56 -1.67 -10.50 -7.67
CA ILE A 56 -1.91 -10.53 -6.23
C ILE A 56 -1.39 -9.25 -5.57
N GLU A 57 -0.18 -8.82 -5.90
CA GLU A 57 0.41 -7.58 -5.36
C GLU A 57 -0.36 -6.35 -5.81
N TYR A 58 -0.84 -6.32 -7.06
CA TYR A 58 -1.75 -5.29 -7.55
C TYR A 58 -3.05 -5.22 -6.72
N GLN A 59 -3.71 -6.36 -6.49
CA GLN A 59 -4.95 -6.39 -5.69
C GLN A 59 -4.72 -5.95 -4.25
N GLU A 60 -3.59 -6.33 -3.66
CA GLU A 60 -3.21 -5.85 -2.33
C GLU A 60 -2.94 -4.34 -2.32
N LEU A 61 -2.21 -3.82 -3.32
CA LEU A 61 -1.96 -2.38 -3.45
C LEU A 61 -3.26 -1.60 -3.64
N ALA A 62 -4.20 -2.09 -4.46
CA ALA A 62 -5.50 -1.47 -4.67
C ALA A 62 -6.31 -1.40 -3.36
N ALA A 63 -6.34 -2.50 -2.58
CA ALA A 63 -6.97 -2.49 -1.26
C ALA A 63 -6.30 -1.51 -0.29
N ARG A 64 -4.97 -1.38 -0.34
CA ARG A 64 -4.23 -0.39 0.47
C ARG A 64 -4.44 1.04 0.00
N LEU A 65 -4.66 1.26 -1.30
CA LEU A 65 -4.98 2.57 -1.84
C LEU A 65 -6.32 3.06 -1.27
N ASP A 66 -7.33 2.20 -1.19
CA ASP A 66 -8.62 2.54 -0.57
C ASP A 66 -8.47 2.92 0.91
N ASP A 67 -7.70 2.15 1.68
CA ASP A 67 -7.37 2.47 3.07
C ASP A 67 -6.70 3.86 3.18
N LEU A 68 -5.74 4.15 2.28
CA LEU A 68 -5.02 5.42 2.24
C LEU A 68 -5.92 6.59 1.84
N LEU A 69 -6.81 6.42 0.87
CA LEU A 69 -7.77 7.44 0.45
C LEU A 69 -8.70 7.82 1.60
N ASN A 70 -9.21 6.82 2.34
CA ASN A 70 -10.04 7.05 3.51
C ASN A 70 -9.28 7.78 4.63
N LEU A 71 -7.99 7.46 4.82
CA LEU A 71 -7.16 8.06 5.86
C LEU A 71 -6.75 9.51 5.53
N VAL A 72 -6.34 9.77 4.29
CA VAL A 72 -6.01 11.11 3.81
C VAL A 72 -7.25 11.98 3.75
N ASN A 73 -8.43 11.40 3.48
CA ASN A 73 -9.73 12.08 3.41
C ASN A 73 -9.69 13.36 2.54
N GLY A 74 -8.89 13.34 1.47
CA GLY A 74 -8.70 14.48 0.56
C GLY A 74 -7.92 15.66 1.15
N GLU A 75 -7.28 15.53 2.31
CA GLU A 75 -6.42 16.57 2.86
C GLU A 75 -5.11 16.68 2.06
N GLU A 76 -4.97 17.76 1.29
CA GLU A 76 -3.82 17.99 0.40
C GLU A 76 -2.46 18.04 1.13
N ASN A 77 -2.44 18.50 2.38
CA ASN A 77 -1.22 18.60 3.20
C ASN A 77 -1.03 17.40 4.15
N HIS A 78 -1.74 16.29 3.91
CA HIS A 78 -1.65 15.10 4.75
C HIS A 78 -0.26 14.48 4.67
N SER A 79 0.29 14.05 5.81
CA SER A 79 1.65 13.48 5.89
C SER A 79 1.84 12.19 5.07
N LEU A 80 0.74 11.50 4.74
CA LEU A 80 0.72 10.30 3.90
C LEU A 80 0.38 10.56 2.43
N ALA A 81 0.15 11.81 2.02
CA ALA A 81 -0.11 12.14 0.62
C ALA A 81 1.00 11.64 -0.34
N PRO A 82 2.31 11.71 0.01
CA PRO A 82 3.37 11.13 -0.81
C PRO A 82 3.24 9.61 -0.98
N LEU A 83 2.82 8.89 0.07
CA LEU A 83 2.62 7.44 -0.03
C LEU A 83 1.39 7.09 -0.89
N LEU A 84 0.29 7.86 -0.74
CA LEU A 84 -0.89 7.73 -1.60
C LEU A 84 -0.53 7.90 -3.07
N HIS A 85 0.23 8.95 -3.40
CA HIS A 85 0.70 9.19 -4.76
C HIS A 85 1.57 8.03 -5.26
N PHE A 86 2.56 7.61 -4.47
CA PHE A 86 3.44 6.51 -4.86
C PHE A 86 2.69 5.21 -5.16
N VAL A 87 1.77 4.80 -4.28
CA VAL A 87 0.94 3.60 -4.47
C VAL A 87 0.04 3.74 -5.71
N GLY A 88 -0.57 4.90 -5.92
CA GLY A 88 -1.37 5.18 -7.10
C GLY A 88 -0.57 5.06 -8.40
N THR A 89 0.67 5.57 -8.42
CA THR A 89 1.57 5.45 -9.58
C THR A 89 1.89 3.99 -9.90
N LEU A 90 2.19 3.16 -8.89
CA LEU A 90 2.45 1.73 -9.10
C LEU A 90 1.24 0.98 -9.69
N ILE A 91 0.03 1.33 -9.24
CA ILE A 91 -1.22 0.76 -9.76
C ILE A 91 -1.40 1.14 -11.24
N ILE A 92 -1.23 2.42 -11.59
CA ILE A 92 -1.35 2.90 -12.98
C ILE A 92 -0.38 2.18 -13.90
N ILE A 93 0.86 1.94 -13.44
CA ILE A 93 1.87 1.21 -14.21
C ILE A 93 1.42 -0.21 -14.50
N TYR A 94 0.96 -0.93 -13.47
CA TYR A 94 0.47 -2.29 -13.65
C TYR A 94 -0.69 -2.31 -14.65
N GLU A 95 -1.62 -1.37 -14.53
CA GLU A 95 -2.77 -1.25 -15.43
C GLU A 95 -2.38 -0.93 -16.87
N ASP A 96 -1.40 -0.05 -17.12
CA ASP A 96 -0.92 0.24 -18.48
C ASP A 96 -0.25 -0.98 -19.13
N GLU A 97 0.44 -1.80 -18.35
CA GLU A 97 1.10 -3.02 -18.81
C GLU A 97 0.12 -4.18 -19.07
N HIS A 98 -0.92 -4.32 -18.23
CA HIS A 98 -1.76 -5.52 -18.19
C HIS A 98 -3.18 -5.33 -18.70
N LEU A 99 -3.72 -4.10 -18.66
CA LEU A 99 -5.06 -3.80 -19.13
C LEU A 99 -5.00 -3.22 -20.55
N PRO A 100 -5.85 -3.70 -21.47
CA PRO A 100 -5.94 -3.07 -22.77
C PRO A 100 -6.40 -1.63 -22.61
N LYS A 101 -5.66 -0.69 -23.21
CA LYS A 101 -6.03 0.73 -23.23
C LYS A 101 -7.44 0.83 -23.80
N LEU A 102 -8.38 1.33 -22.98
CA LEU A 102 -9.75 1.61 -23.43
C LEU A 102 -9.64 2.52 -24.64
N THR A 103 -9.84 1.96 -25.82
CA THR A 103 -9.89 2.71 -27.05
C THR A 103 -11.28 3.31 -27.07
N ASP A 104 -11.37 4.61 -26.80
CA ASP A 104 -12.63 5.36 -26.91
C ASP A 104 -13.31 5.01 -28.25
N ILE A 105 -14.58 4.59 -28.17
CA ILE A 105 -15.42 4.18 -29.31
C ILE A 105 -16.27 5.35 -29.77
#